data_AF-A0A1Y1YM14-F1
#
_entry.id   AF-A0A1Y1YM14-F1
#
_cell.length_a   1.000
_cell.length_b   1.000
_cell.length_c   1.000
_cell.angle_alpha   90.00
_cell.angle_beta   90.00
_cell.angle_gamma   90.00
#
_symmetry.space_group_name_H-M   'P 1'
#
loop_
_entity.id
_entity.type
_entity.pdbx_description
1 polymer ?
#
loop_
_entity_poly.entity_id
_entity_poly.type
_entity_poly.pdbx_seq_one_letter_code
_entity_poly.pdbx_strand_id
1 'polypeptide(L)' 'PIVIVLNNVSIHVNKEVTRVIEQASLLVRFLLLYLLDFNSIKLTFAILKS' A
#
# COMPACT_ATOMS: atom_id res chain seq x y z
N PRO A 1 -7.44 6.16 -13.72
CA PRO A 1 -6.94 6.47 -12.36
C PRO A 1 -6.14 5.30 -11.79
N ILE A 2 -4.83 5.49 -11.55
CA ILE A 2 -3.98 4.48 -10.92
C ILE A 2 -4.17 4.58 -9.40
N VAL A 3 -4.46 3.45 -8.77
CA VAL A 3 -4.70 3.36 -7.33
C VAL A 3 -3.56 2.57 -6.70
N ILE A 4 -2.89 3.18 -5.73
CA ILE A 4 -1.86 2.53 -4.92
C ILE A 4 -2.51 2.08 -3.60
N VAL A 5 -2.42 0.79 -3.32
CA VAL A 5 -2.86 0.23 -2.04
C VAL A 5 -1.64 0.04 -1.16
N LEU A 6 -1.58 0.79 -0.05
CA LEU A 6 -0.50 0.73 0.92
C LEU A 6 -0.98 0.09 2.21
N ASN A 7 -0.08 -0.60 2.91
CA ASN A 7 -0.38 -1.13 4.23
C ASN A 7 -0.41 0.03 5.25
N ASN A 8 -1.32 0.02 6.22
CA ASN A 8 -1.43 1.08 7.23
C ASN A 8 -0.35 0.99 8.34
N VAL A 9 0.86 0.53 8.00
CA VAL A 9 1.99 0.44 8.93
C VAL A 9 2.76 1.74 8.84
N SER A 10 2.51 2.63 9.79
CA SER A 10 3.22 3.86 10.20
C SER A 10 3.94 4.72 9.13
N ILE A 11 4.89 4.17 8.36
CA ILE A 11 5.67 4.87 7.33
C ILE A 11 4.84 5.31 6.12
N HIS A 12 3.75 4.61 5.79
CA HIS A 12 2.89 4.93 4.65
C HIS A 12 1.86 6.04 4.95
N VAL A 13 1.67 6.37 6.23
CA VAL A 13 0.73 7.41 6.68
C VAL A 13 1.41 8.79 6.82
N ASN A 14 2.69 8.89 6.42
CA ASN A 14 3.41 10.15 6.41
C ASN A 14 2.76 11.09 5.38
N LYS A 15 2.31 12.26 5.86
CA LYS A 15 1.66 13.29 5.04
C LYS A 15 2.49 13.72 3.83
N GLU A 16 3.81 13.71 3.95
CA GLU A 16 4.72 14.06 2.86
C GLU A 16 4.71 13.00 1.75
N VAL A 17 4.64 11.72 2.12
CA VAL A 17 4.51 10.61 1.16
C VAL A 17 3.17 10.70 0.43
N THR A 18 2.07 10.92 1.15
CA THR A 18 0.75 11.12 0.54
C THR A 18 0.76 12.30 -0.43
N ARG A 19 1.37 13.43 -0.04
CA ARG A 19 1.46 14.63 -0.88
C ARG A 19 2.19 14.36 -2.20
N VAL A 20 3.32 13.64 -2.16
CA VAL A 20 4.07 13.29 -3.37
C VAL A 20 3.26 12.39 -4.29
N ILE A 21 2.51 11.44 -3.74
CA ILE A 21 1.69 10.52 -4.54
C ILE A 21 0.50 11.26 -5.19
N GLU A 22 -0.15 12.16 -4.45
CA GLU A 22 -1.24 12.98 -4.99
C GLU A 22 -0.77 13.92 -6.10
N GLN A 23 0.44 14.51 -5.96
CA GLN A 23 1.05 15.34 -7.02
C GLN A 23 1.30 14.55 -8.31
N ALA A 24 1.52 13.24 -8.22
CA ALA A 24 1.65 12.36 -9.36
C ALA A 24 0.30 11.95 -9.99
N SER A 25 -0.83 12.52 -9.54
CA SER A 25 -2.19 12.15 -9.98
C SER A 25 -2.56 10.69 -9.67
N LEU A 26 -2.01 10.14 -8.59
CA LEU A 26 -2.24 8.79 -8.11
C LEU A 26 -3.14 8.81 -6.88
N LEU A 27 -4.01 7.82 -6.74
CA LEU A 27 -4.92 7.67 -5.60
C LEU A 27 -4.33 6.73 -4.57
N VAL A 28 -4.20 7.18 -3.31
CA VAL A 28 -3.74 6.33 -2.20
C VAL A 28 -4.94 5.73 -1.47
N ARG A 29 -4.91 4.42 -1.25
CA ARG A 29 -5.81 3.72 -0.34
C ARG A 29 -4.99 2.95 0.69
N PHE A 30 -5.42 3.01 1.94
CA PHE A 30 -4.79 2.25 3.01
C PHE A 30 -5.57 0.97 3.30
N LEU A 31 -4.87 -0.15 3.41
CA LEU A 31 -5.42 -1.39 3.94
C LEU A 31 -5.65 -1.23 5.44
N LEU A 32 -6.84 -1.61 5.91
CA LEU A 32 -7.16 -1.71 7.33
C LEU A 32 -6.17 -2.69 8.01
N LEU A 33 -5.69 -2.30 9.19
CA LEU A 33 -4.77 -3.11 9.99
C LEU A 33 -5.36 -4.52 10.20
N TYR A 34 -4.51 -5.53 10.07
CA TYR A 34 -4.82 -6.96 10.26
C TYR A 34 -5.61 -7.68 9.16
N LEU A 35 -5.92 -7.05 8.02
CA LEU A 35 -6.37 -7.73 6.80
C LEU A 35 -5.18 -8.30 6.00
N LEU A 36 -4.39 -9.15 6.67
CA LEU A 36 -3.22 -9.82 6.09
C LEU A 36 -3.54 -10.68 4.86
N ASP A 37 -4.79 -11.16 4.76
CA ASP A 37 -5.24 -12.00 3.65
C ASP A 37 -5.59 -11.20 2.39
N PHE A 38 -5.80 -9.88 2.51
CA PHE A 38 -6.05 -8.99 1.36
C PHE A 38 -4.79 -8.29 0.85
N ASN A 39 -3.62 -8.59 1.44
CA ASN A 39 -2.36 -8.04 0.97
C ASN A 39 -1.78 -8.93 -0.14
N SER A 40 -2.05 -8.57 -1.40
CA SER A 40 -1.56 -9.27 -2.59
C SER A 40 -0.02 -9.37 -2.66
N ILE A 41 0.72 -8.50 -1.97
CA ILE A 41 2.18 -8.57 -1.87
C ILE A 41 2.64 -9.82 -1.09
N LYS A 42 1.87 -10.27 -0.09
CA LYS A 42 2.19 -11.47 0.68
C LYS A 42 2.13 -12.73 -0.19
N LEU A 43 1.19 -12.80 -1.13
CA LEU A 43 1.11 -13.89 -2.10
C LEU A 43 2.34 -13.89 -3.02
N THR A 44 2.76 -12.72 -3.50
CA THR A 44 3.99 -12.60 -4.29
C THR A 44 5.22 -13.09 -3.51
N PHE A 45 5.36 -12.72 -2.24
CA PHE A 45 6.46 -13.22 -1.41
C PHE A 45 6.35 -14.71 -1.12
N ALA A 46 5.15 -15.27 -0.97
CA ALA A 46 4.96 -16.71 -0.81
C ALA A 46 5.46 -17.48 -2.05
N ILE A 47 5.16 -16.97 -3.25
CA ILE A 47 5.63 -17.54 -4.53
C ILE A 47 7.15 -17.36 -4.70
N LEU A 48 7.73 -16.23 -4.28
CA LEU A 48 9.18 -16.01 -4.40
C LEU A 48 10.02 -16.82 -3.41
N LYS A 49 9.40 -17.31 -2.33
CA LYS A 49 10.08 -18.08 -1.28
C LYS A 49 10.13 -19.58 -1.57
N SER A 50 9.26 -20.07 -2.45
CA SER A 50 9.26 -21.43 -3.02
C SER A 50 10.26 -21.56 -4.15
#